data_AF-A0AAP9KCW3-F1
#
_entry.id   AF-A0AAP9KCW3-F1
#
_cell.length_a   1.000
_cell.length_b   1.000
_cell.length_c   1.000
_cell.angle_alpha   90.00
_cell.angle_beta   90.00
_cell.angle_gamma   90.00
#
_symmetry.space_group_name_H-M   'P 1'
#
loop_
_entity.id
_entity.type
_entity.pdbx_description
1 polymer ?
#
loop_
_entity_poly.entity_id
_entity_poly.type
_entity_poly.pdbx_seq_one_letter_code
_entity_poly.pdbx_strand_id
1 'polypeptide(L)'
;MKRYLLSTILLLSSANVFAEAAPTQPAAPKPFGLESITADQQAKIEEIQINLSSKLAGQQDPKAVQESAKQFEKLVKASSFDEAKAKQLIQQAHAKQLDTQLAQLKAQHDIYNVLTAEQKSTLEKRQQEQLKKLEAMKQQQAQ
;
A
#
# COMPACT_ATOMS: atom_id res chain seq x y z
N MET A 1 26.57 -27.71 -2.96
CA MET A 1 25.31 -27.54 -2.19
C MET A 1 24.15 -27.59 -3.17
N LYS A 2 23.29 -28.60 -3.04
CA LYS A 2 22.21 -28.93 -3.98
C LYS A 2 21.09 -27.90 -3.87
N ARG A 3 20.77 -27.20 -4.97
CA ARG A 3 19.56 -26.38 -5.09
C ARG A 3 18.46 -27.30 -5.60
N TYR A 4 17.52 -27.64 -4.73
CA TYR A 4 16.33 -28.39 -5.10
C TYR A 4 15.41 -27.48 -5.90
N LEU A 5 15.33 -27.74 -7.21
CA LEU A 5 14.21 -27.36 -8.05
C LEU A 5 13.09 -28.35 -7.78
N LEU A 6 12.02 -27.92 -7.12
CA LEU A 6 10.77 -28.67 -7.07
C LEU A 6 9.69 -27.82 -7.73
N SER A 7 9.49 -28.10 -9.02
CA SER A 7 8.20 -27.92 -9.66
C SER A 7 7.14 -28.67 -8.86
N THR A 8 6.10 -27.99 -8.42
CA THR A 8 4.85 -28.63 -8.02
C THR A 8 3.73 -28.21 -8.95
N ILE A 9 3.23 -29.24 -9.60
CA ILE A 9 2.16 -29.34 -10.58
C ILE A 9 0.86 -28.77 -10.00
N LEU A 10 0.20 -27.90 -10.77
CA LEU A 10 -1.18 -27.49 -10.57
C LEU A 10 -2.10 -28.68 -10.92
N LEU A 11 -2.47 -29.49 -9.92
CA LEU A 11 -3.54 -30.47 -10.05
C LEU A 11 -4.88 -29.75 -9.85
N LEU A 12 -5.62 -29.55 -10.95
CA LEU A 12 -7.05 -29.34 -10.91
C LEU A 12 -7.71 -30.65 -10.45
N SER A 13 -8.16 -30.67 -9.20
CA SER A 13 -9.11 -31.69 -8.72
C SER A 13 -10.39 -30.98 -8.26
N SER A 14 -11.44 -31.19 -9.04
CA SER A 14 -12.83 -30.92 -8.71
C SER A 14 -13.35 -31.92 -7.67
N ALA A 15 -13.88 -31.44 -6.54
CA ALA A 15 -15.02 -32.03 -5.83
C ALA A 15 -15.41 -31.15 -4.62
N ASN A 16 -16.63 -30.63 -4.62
CA ASN A 16 -17.30 -30.09 -3.44
C ASN A 16 -17.64 -31.23 -2.49
N VAL A 17 -16.89 -31.42 -1.41
CA VAL A 17 -17.34 -32.05 -0.16
C VAL A 17 -16.48 -31.45 0.96
N PHE A 18 -17.08 -31.26 2.14
CA PHE A 18 -16.58 -30.60 3.35
C PHE A 18 -16.93 -29.11 3.45
N ALA A 19 -18.01 -28.86 4.19
CA ALA A 19 -18.16 -27.69 5.02
C ALA A 19 -17.06 -27.68 6.09
N GLU A 20 -15.81 -27.46 5.66
CA GLU A 20 -14.70 -27.06 6.51
C GLU A 20 -14.83 -25.54 6.63
N ALA A 21 -14.96 -25.04 7.87
CA ALA A 21 -15.00 -23.61 8.14
C ALA A 21 -13.86 -22.93 7.38
N ALA A 22 -14.20 -21.94 6.54
CA ALA A 22 -13.23 -21.24 5.71
C ALA A 22 -12.00 -20.91 6.56
N PRO A 23 -10.77 -21.24 6.10
CA PRO A 23 -9.56 -20.88 6.83
C PRO A 23 -9.65 -19.39 7.11
N THR A 24 -9.65 -19.04 8.40
CA THR A 24 -9.76 -17.66 8.85
C THR A 24 -8.73 -16.85 8.08
N GLN A 25 -9.19 -16.07 7.10
CA GLN A 25 -8.35 -15.09 6.45
C GLN A 25 -7.72 -14.28 7.60
N PRO A 26 -6.38 -14.08 7.62
CA PRO A 26 -5.77 -13.28 8.66
C PRO A 26 -6.50 -11.94 8.67
N ALA A 27 -7.14 -11.64 9.79
CA ALA A 27 -7.92 -10.42 9.95
C ALA A 27 -7.07 -9.25 9.46
N ALA A 28 -7.62 -8.42 8.57
CA ALA A 28 -6.89 -7.30 8.00
C ALA A 28 -6.23 -6.50 9.13
N PRO A 29 -4.94 -6.12 8.99
CA PRO A 29 -4.23 -5.42 10.04
C PRO A 29 -4.99 -4.14 10.41
N LYS A 30 -5.34 -4.01 11.70
CA LYS A 30 -6.08 -2.85 12.21
C LYS A 30 -5.29 -1.56 11.90
N PRO A 31 -5.97 -0.45 11.54
CA PRO A 31 -5.30 0.79 11.21
C PRO A 31 -4.41 1.24 12.38
N PHE A 32 -3.25 1.78 12.04
CA PHE A 32 -2.23 2.22 12.99
C PHE A 32 -1.76 1.16 14.00
N GLY A 33 -2.01 -0.14 13.77
CA GLY A 33 -1.60 -1.21 14.68
C GLY A 33 -2.16 -1.06 16.10
N LEU A 34 -3.40 -0.57 16.22
CA LEU A 34 -4.10 -0.51 17.50
C LEU A 34 -4.66 -1.89 17.86
N GLU A 35 -4.42 -2.34 19.10
CA GLU A 35 -4.85 -3.67 19.57
C GLU A 35 -6.36 -3.75 19.77
N SER A 36 -7.01 -2.63 20.14
CA SER A 36 -8.44 -2.52 20.37
C SER A 36 -9.03 -1.25 19.73
N ILE A 37 -10.17 -1.42 19.06
CA ILE A 37 -11.01 -0.38 18.48
C ILE A 37 -12.47 -0.81 18.68
N THR A 38 -13.37 0.15 18.86
CA THR A 38 -14.80 -0.13 19.03
C THR A 38 -15.46 -0.50 17.70
N ALA A 39 -16.64 -1.12 17.74
CA ALA A 39 -17.41 -1.43 16.53
C ALA A 39 -17.75 -0.18 15.72
N ASP A 40 -18.12 0.92 16.38
CA ASP A 40 -18.41 2.19 15.73
C ASP A 40 -17.18 2.80 15.05
N GLN A 41 -16.01 2.69 15.68
CA GLN A 41 -14.75 3.12 15.09
C GLN A 41 -14.41 2.25 13.87
N GLN A 42 -14.56 0.94 13.97
CA GLN A 42 -14.33 0.01 12.87
C GLN A 42 -15.22 0.34 11.67
N ALA A 43 -16.52 0.57 11.87
CA ALA A 43 -17.44 0.92 10.80
C ALA A 43 -17.05 2.23 10.08
N LYS A 44 -16.69 3.27 10.83
CA LYS A 44 -16.21 4.54 10.26
C LYS A 44 -14.91 4.38 9.48
N ILE A 45 -13.99 3.57 10.01
CA ILE A 45 -12.72 3.28 9.36
C ILE A 45 -12.94 2.53 8.04
N GLU A 46 -13.81 1.53 8.03
CA GLU A 46 -14.16 0.77 6.84
C GLU A 46 -14.79 1.67 5.77
N GLU A 47 -15.70 2.56 6.16
CA GLU A 47 -16.27 3.56 5.25
C GLU A 47 -15.19 4.44 4.61
N ILE A 48 -14.25 4.95 5.41
CA ILE A 48 -13.12 5.74 4.89
C ILE A 48 -12.26 4.92 3.92
N GLN A 49 -12.01 3.65 4.23
CA GLN A 49 -11.23 2.76 3.36
C GLN A 49 -11.95 2.43 2.05
N ILE A 50 -13.27 2.21 2.07
CA ILE A 50 -14.09 1.99 0.88
C ILE A 50 -14.12 3.24 0.00
N ASN A 51 -14.26 4.42 0.61
CA ASN A 51 -14.22 5.69 -0.12
C ASN A 51 -12.85 5.93 -0.76
N LEU A 52 -11.77 5.65 -0.03
CA LEU A 52 -10.42 5.73 -0.57
C LEU A 52 -10.21 4.75 -1.72
N SER A 53 -10.56 3.47 -1.55
CA SER A 53 -10.36 2.45 -2.58
C SER A 53 -11.16 2.77 -3.84
N SER A 54 -12.40 3.23 -3.70
CA SER A 54 -13.25 3.68 -4.82
C SER A 54 -12.61 4.86 -5.56
N LYS A 55 -12.08 5.85 -4.82
CA LYS A 55 -11.40 7.01 -5.39
C LYS A 55 -10.14 6.60 -6.15
N LEU A 56 -9.31 5.74 -5.56
CA LEU A 56 -8.07 5.27 -6.19
C LEU A 56 -8.34 4.38 -7.41
N ALA A 57 -9.35 3.51 -7.35
CA ALA A 57 -9.77 2.70 -8.49
C ALA A 57 -10.20 3.58 -9.68
N GLY A 58 -10.92 4.67 -9.42
CA GLY A 58 -11.29 5.65 -10.44
C GLY A 58 -10.09 6.39 -11.09
N GLN A 59 -8.93 6.39 -10.44
CA GLN A 59 -7.69 7.01 -10.94
C GLN A 59 -6.81 6.04 -11.75
N GLN A 60 -7.07 4.74 -11.65
CA GLN A 60 -6.30 3.70 -12.32
C GLN A 60 -7.00 3.22 -13.59
N ASP A 61 -6.75 3.90 -14.72
CA ASP A 61 -7.07 3.34 -16.03
C ASP A 61 -5.94 2.37 -16.46
N PRO A 62 -6.19 1.05 -16.49
CA PRO A 62 -5.19 0.06 -16.86
C PRO A 62 -4.64 0.26 -18.28
N LYS A 63 -5.43 0.83 -19.20
CA LYS A 63 -4.95 1.17 -20.55
C LYS A 63 -3.94 2.31 -20.49
N ALA A 64 -4.25 3.37 -19.74
CA ALA A 64 -3.33 4.49 -19.57
C ALA A 64 -2.00 4.07 -18.91
N VAL A 65 -2.03 3.12 -17.96
CA VAL A 65 -0.80 2.56 -17.34
C VAL A 65 0.01 1.79 -18.38
N GLN A 66 -0.63 0.92 -19.16
CA GLN A 66 0.04 0.16 -20.21
C GLN A 66 0.65 1.08 -21.29
N GLU A 67 -0.07 2.13 -21.69
CA GLU A 67 0.41 3.11 -22.65
C GLU A 67 1.60 3.90 -22.13
N SER A 68 1.56 4.34 -20.87
CA SER A 68 2.69 5.00 -20.23
C SER A 68 3.93 4.10 -20.21
N ALA A 69 3.77 2.81 -19.87
CA ALA A 69 4.88 1.85 -19.88
C ALA A 69 5.50 1.70 -21.28
N LYS A 70 4.67 1.59 -22.33
CA LYS A 70 5.12 1.56 -23.73
C LYS A 70 5.85 2.84 -24.13
N GLN A 71 5.42 4.00 -23.64
CA GLN A 71 6.08 5.28 -23.92
C GLN A 71 7.46 5.37 -23.27
N PHE A 72 7.61 4.91 -22.02
CA PHE A 72 8.91 4.80 -21.36
C PHE A 72 9.84 3.83 -22.09
N GLU A 73 9.33 2.65 -22.47
CA GLU A 73 10.12 1.65 -23.21
C GLU A 73 10.63 2.22 -24.54
N LYS A 74 9.79 2.95 -25.29
CA LYS A 74 10.18 3.61 -26.54
C LYS A 74 11.29 4.64 -26.35
N LEU A 75 11.27 5.42 -25.27
CA LEU A 75 12.33 6.39 -24.97
C LEU A 75 13.67 5.70 -24.69
N VAL A 76 13.66 4.60 -23.94
CA VAL A 76 14.86 3.84 -23.61
C VAL A 76 15.45 3.15 -24.84
N LYS A 77 14.61 2.66 -25.75
CA LYS A 77 15.04 1.94 -26.96
C LYS A 77 15.35 2.85 -28.16
N ALA A 78 15.11 4.15 -28.04
CA ALA A 78 15.39 5.09 -29.13
C ALA A 78 16.90 5.21 -29.39
N SER A 79 17.28 5.50 -30.64
CA SER A 79 18.69 5.72 -31.02
C SER A 79 19.29 6.99 -30.42
N SER A 80 18.46 7.91 -29.95
CA SER A 80 18.85 9.11 -29.21
C SER A 80 17.83 9.40 -28.10
N PHE A 81 18.31 10.00 -27.01
CA PHE A 81 17.47 10.29 -25.85
C PHE A 81 16.73 11.62 -26.02
N ASP A 82 15.41 11.57 -26.02
CA ASP A 82 14.55 12.76 -26.03
C ASP A 82 14.25 13.21 -24.59
N GLU A 83 15.09 14.12 -24.09
CA GLU A 83 14.99 14.64 -22.72
C GLU A 83 13.67 15.39 -22.47
N ALA A 84 13.17 16.14 -23.46
CA ALA A 84 11.93 16.91 -23.31
C ALA A 84 10.73 15.97 -23.11
N LYS A 85 10.65 14.91 -23.92
CA LYS A 85 9.60 13.90 -23.80
C LYS A 85 9.73 13.07 -22.53
N ALA A 86 10.95 12.76 -22.10
CA ALA A 86 11.19 12.09 -20.83
C ALA A 86 10.67 12.93 -19.65
N LYS A 87 11.00 14.22 -19.60
CA LYS A 87 10.51 15.14 -18.56
C LYS A 87 8.98 15.20 -18.52
N GLN A 88 8.33 15.27 -19.68
CA GLN A 88 6.87 15.32 -19.76
C GLN A 88 6.22 14.04 -19.20
N LEU A 89 6.73 12.85 -19.56
CA LEU A 89 6.19 11.59 -19.05
C LEU A 89 6.38 11.45 -17.54
N ILE A 90 7.54 11.87 -17.03
CA ILE A 90 7.84 11.86 -15.60
C ILE A 90 6.88 12.80 -14.86
N GLN A 91 6.66 14.02 -15.36
CA GLN A 91 5.73 14.98 -14.77
C GLN A 91 4.30 14.43 -14.71
N GLN A 92 3.84 13.78 -15.78
CA GLN A 92 2.52 13.17 -15.82
C GLN A 92 2.37 12.02 -14.82
N ALA A 93 3.40 11.20 -14.67
CA ALA A 93 3.43 10.13 -13.67
C ALA A 93 3.40 10.71 -12.24
N HIS A 94 4.17 11.78 -11.99
CA HIS A 94 4.19 12.46 -10.69
C HIS A 94 2.86 13.11 -10.34
N ALA A 95 2.14 13.70 -11.29
CA ALA A 95 0.83 14.29 -11.04
C ALA A 95 -0.17 13.26 -10.49
N LYS A 96 -0.25 12.07 -11.12
CA LYS A 96 -1.10 10.98 -10.65
C LYS A 96 -0.70 10.46 -9.27
N GLN A 97 0.61 10.37 -9.02
CA GLN A 97 1.16 9.96 -7.74
C GLN A 97 0.83 10.99 -6.63
N LEU A 98 0.88 12.28 -6.95
CA LEU A 98 0.53 13.35 -6.01
C LEU A 98 -0.93 13.24 -5.57
N ASP A 99 -1.86 13.06 -6.51
CA ASP A 99 -3.28 12.92 -6.17
C ASP A 99 -3.55 11.68 -5.31
N THR A 100 -2.86 10.58 -5.60
CA THR A 100 -2.93 9.34 -4.82
C THR A 100 -2.44 9.57 -3.39
N GLN A 101 -1.27 10.19 -3.23
CA GLN A 101 -0.69 10.52 -1.92
C GLN A 101 -1.59 11.45 -1.12
N LEU A 102 -2.17 12.46 -1.78
CA LEU A 102 -3.08 13.39 -1.14
C LEU A 102 -4.35 12.69 -0.65
N ALA A 103 -4.93 11.79 -1.45
CA ALA A 103 -6.08 11.00 -1.07
C ALA A 103 -5.77 10.09 0.14
N GLN A 104 -4.62 9.42 0.12
CA GLN A 104 -4.16 8.57 1.22
C GLN A 104 -3.91 9.38 2.50
N LEU A 105 -3.26 10.54 2.40
CA LEU A 105 -2.99 11.41 3.54
C LEU A 105 -4.30 11.91 4.17
N LYS A 106 -5.27 12.30 3.34
CA LYS A 106 -6.60 12.70 3.81
C LYS A 106 -7.30 11.55 4.54
N ALA A 107 -7.28 10.34 3.97
CA ALA A 107 -7.86 9.16 4.62
C ALA A 107 -7.16 8.84 5.96
N GLN A 108 -5.83 8.93 6.03
CA GLN A 108 -5.10 8.74 7.28
C GLN A 108 -5.49 9.77 8.35
N HIS A 109 -5.61 11.05 7.96
CA HIS A 109 -6.10 12.11 8.82
C HIS A 109 -7.51 11.81 9.34
N ASP A 110 -8.42 11.38 8.46
CA ASP A 110 -9.81 11.11 8.81
C ASP A 110 -9.90 9.90 9.77
N ILE A 111 -9.14 8.83 9.52
CA ILE A 111 -9.01 7.67 10.43
C ILE A 111 -8.42 8.10 11.78
N TYR A 112 -7.40 8.97 11.80
CA TYR A 112 -6.83 9.47 13.06
C TYR A 112 -7.86 10.23 13.89
N ASN A 113 -8.79 10.95 13.26
CA ASN A 113 -9.85 11.69 13.95
C ASN A 113 -10.99 10.82 14.48
N VAL A 114 -11.08 9.55 14.06
CA VAL A 114 -11.99 8.56 14.65
C VAL A 114 -11.47 8.02 16.00
N LEU A 115 -10.18 8.20 16.28
CA LEU A 115 -9.54 7.67 17.48
C LEU A 115 -9.86 8.48 18.75
N THR A 116 -9.87 7.80 19.89
CA THR A 116 -9.98 8.44 21.21
C THR A 116 -8.67 9.14 21.59
N ALA A 117 -8.73 10.04 22.58
CA ALA A 117 -7.53 10.72 23.09
C ALA A 117 -6.48 9.73 23.62
N GLU A 118 -6.90 8.65 24.27
CA GLU A 118 -6.00 7.60 24.79
C GLU A 118 -5.31 6.81 23.66
N GLN A 119 -6.06 6.48 22.61
CA GLN A 119 -5.51 5.81 21.43
C GLN A 119 -4.49 6.72 20.73
N LYS A 120 -4.80 8.01 20.57
CA LYS A 120 -3.87 9.01 19.98
C LYS A 120 -2.58 9.12 20.79
N SER A 121 -2.66 9.25 22.11
CA SER A 121 -1.50 9.27 23.00
C SER A 121 -0.64 7.99 22.88
N THR A 122 -1.28 6.83 22.74
CA THR A 122 -0.56 5.56 22.54
C THR A 122 0.22 5.55 21.22
N LEU A 123 -0.37 6.08 20.14
CA LEU A 123 0.30 6.20 18.85
C LEU A 123 1.49 7.16 18.89
N GLU A 124 1.34 8.31 19.55
CA GLU A 124 2.42 9.29 19.68
C GLU A 124 3.63 8.71 20.44
N LYS A 125 3.39 7.98 21.54
CA LYS A 125 4.46 7.29 22.28
C LYS A 125 5.19 6.29 21.39
N ARG A 126 4.44 5.45 20.66
CA ARG A 126 5.02 4.47 19.74
C ARG A 126 5.83 5.14 18.62
N GLN A 127 5.36 6.26 18.09
CA GLN A 127 6.09 7.03 17.08
C GLN A 127 7.42 7.55 17.64
N GLN A 128 7.42 8.12 18.84
CA GLN A 128 8.65 8.59 19.49
C GLN A 128 9.65 7.45 19.75
N GLU A 129 9.18 6.28 20.18
CA GLU A 129 10.02 5.10 20.38
C GLU A 129 10.65 4.62 19.07
N GLN A 130 9.89 4.60 17.98
CA GLN A 130 10.40 4.24 16.66
C GLN A 130 11.45 5.22 16.15
N LEU A 131 11.25 6.52 16.36
CA LEU A 131 12.23 7.55 16.00
C LEU A 131 13.54 7.37 16.77
N LYS A 132 13.46 7.17 18.10
CA LYS A 132 14.64 6.89 18.93
C LYS A 132 15.37 5.63 18.48
N LYS A 133 14.64 4.56 18.13
CA LYS A 133 15.23 3.32 17.61
C LYS A 133 15.94 3.54 16.28
N LEU A 134 15.36 4.34 15.38
CA LEU A 134 15.97 4.68 14.10
C LEU A 134 17.25 5.51 14.30
N GLU A 135 17.23 6.48 15.21
CA GLU A 135 18.41 7.28 15.57
C GLU A 135 19.53 6.40 16.13
N ALA A 136 19.20 5.51 17.07
CA ALA A 136 20.17 4.56 17.63
C ALA A 136 20.77 3.63 16.55
N MET A 137 19.95 3.16 15.61
CA MET A 137 20.42 2.34 14.49
C MET A 137 21.37 3.11 13.57
N LYS A 138 21.07 4.38 13.26
CA LYS A 138 21.96 5.24 12.47
C LYS A 138 23.30 5.47 13.15
N GLN A 139 23.30 5.66 14.47
CA GLN A 139 24.52 5.84 15.26
C GLN A 139 25.38 4.56 15.30
N GLN A 140 24.75 3.38 15.38
CA GLN A 140 25.45 2.10 15.34
C GLN A 140 26.04 1.78 13.97
N GLN A 141 25.44 2.24 12.87
CA GLN A 141 25.97 2.04 11.51
C GLN A 141 27.08 3.02 11.13
N ALA A 142 27.30 4.07 11.93
CA ALA A 142 28.33 5.08 11.72
C ALA A 142 29.63 4.82 12.52
N GLN A 143 29.67 3.73 13.31
CA GLN A 143 30.83 3.24 14.05
C GLN A 143 31.41 2.01 13.34
#